data_AF-A0A353T232-F1
#
_entry.id   AF-A0A353T232-F1
#
_cell.length_a   1.000
_cell.length_b   1.000
_cell.length_c   1.000
_cell.angle_alpha   90.00
_cell.angle_beta   90.00
_cell.angle_gamma   90.00
#
_symmetry.space_group_name_H-M   'P 1'
#
loop_
_entity.id
_entity.type
_entity.pdbx_description
1 polymer ?
#
loop_
_entity_poly.entity_id
_entity_poly.type
_entity_poly.pdbx_seq_one_letter_code
_entity_poly.pdbx_strand_id
1 'polypeptide(L)' 'MEMVVTRKAPGEIIREKGLSQISDPAELQKIIRGVLSRNTDAAQDYKKGSAKAIGFLMGQIMKASRG' A
#
# COMPACT_ATOMS: atom_id res chain seq x y z
N MET A 1 -10.02 23.85 -5.22
CA MET A 1 -10.43 22.57 -5.85
C MET A 1 -9.14 21.83 -6.22
N GLU A 2 -8.43 21.38 -5.20
CA GLU A 2 -8.35 19.98 -4.75
C GLU A 2 -7.54 19.09 -5.69
N MET A 3 -6.27 18.96 -5.32
CA MET A 3 -5.30 18.04 -5.93
C MET A 3 -5.63 16.62 -5.46
N VAL A 4 -6.36 15.86 -6.27
CA VAL A 4 -6.55 14.40 -6.06
C VAL A 4 -5.85 13.64 -7.18
N VAL A 5 -4.54 13.87 -7.31
CA VAL A 5 -3.66 12.91 -7.97
C VAL A 5 -2.97 12.19 -6.82
N THR A 6 -3.43 10.97 -6.54
CA THR A 6 -2.91 10.09 -5.51
C THR A 6 -1.47 9.68 -5.86
N ARG A 7 -0.53 10.61 -5.71
CA ARG A 7 0.92 10.38 -5.64
C ARG A 7 1.35 9.88 -4.27
N LYS A 8 0.41 9.68 -3.35
CA LYS A 8 0.69 9.04 -2.07
C LYS A 8 1.05 7.58 -2.34
N ALA A 9 2.33 7.26 -2.17
CA ALA A 9 2.79 5.88 -2.25
C ALA A 9 1.97 5.03 -1.27
N PRO A 10 1.78 3.72 -1.52
CA PRO A 10 1.06 2.84 -0.58
C PRO A 10 1.57 2.98 0.87
N GLY A 11 2.86 3.30 1.05
CA GLY A 11 3.48 3.56 2.34
C GLY A 11 2.96 4.80 3.09
N GLU A 12 2.48 5.84 2.41
CA GLU A 12 1.90 7.03 3.05
C GLU A 12 0.48 6.76 3.57
N ILE A 13 -0.32 5.99 2.83
CA ILE A 13 -1.67 5.58 3.25
C ILE A 13 -1.60 4.65 4.47
N ILE A 14 -0.59 3.79 4.47
CA ILE A 14 -0.26 2.90 5.58
C ILE A 14 0.12 3.68 6.84
N ARG A 15 0.92 4.74 6.68
CA ARG A 15 1.37 5.59 7.78
C ARG A 15 0.22 6.36 8.44
N GLU A 16 -0.83 6.70 7.68
CA GLU A 16 -2.04 7.38 8.18
C GLU A 16 -3.05 6.44 8.87
N LYS A 17 -3.06 5.12 8.59
CA LYS A 17 -4.13 4.20 9.02
C LYS A 17 -3.78 3.20 10.14
N GLY A 18 -2.69 3.42 10.88
CA GLY A 18 -2.45 2.69 12.13
C GLY A 18 -1.27 1.71 12.14
N LEU A 19 -0.35 1.80 11.18
CA LEU A 19 0.93 1.08 11.23
C LEU A 19 2.03 1.88 11.95
N SER A 20 1.65 2.61 13.00
CA SER A 20 2.53 3.32 13.93
C SER A 20 3.57 2.40 14.59
N GLN A 21 3.37 1.09 14.50
CA GLN A 21 4.22 0.05 15.08
C GLN A 21 5.35 -0.42 14.13
N ILE A 22 5.25 -0.16 12.82
CA ILE A 22 6.38 -0.38 11.91
C ILE A 22 7.34 0.80 12.07
N SER A 23 8.28 0.66 12.98
CA SER A 23 9.25 1.70 13.33
C SER A 23 10.28 1.97 12.23
N ASP A 24 10.38 1.09 11.23
CA ASP A 24 11.34 1.21 10.13
C ASP A 24 10.65 1.36 8.75
N PRO A 25 10.71 2.55 8.13
CA PRO A 25 10.25 2.79 6.77
C PRO A 25 10.89 1.87 5.72
N ALA A 26 12.11 1.40 5.94
CA ALA A 26 12.82 0.54 5.00
C ALA A 26 12.24 -0.88 4.98
N GLU A 27 11.85 -1.40 6.14
CA GLU A 27 11.16 -2.69 6.27
C GLU A 27 9.77 -2.63 5.63
N LEU A 28 9.05 -1.55 5.88
CA LEU A 28 7.76 -1.31 5.24
C LEU A 28 7.88 -1.28 3.70
N GLN A 29 8.88 -0.56 3.17
CA GLN A 29 9.10 -0.54 1.71
C GLN A 29 9.43 -1.93 1.15
N LYS A 30 10.16 -2.78 1.87
CA LYS A 30 10.43 -4.16 1.45
C LYS A 30 9.15 -4.97 1.38
N ILE A 31 8.29 -4.88 2.39
CA ILE A 31 7.00 -5.56 2.42
C ILE A 31 6.11 -5.08 1.27
N ILE A 32 5.98 -3.76 1.08
CA ILE A 32 5.18 -3.18 -0.01
C ILE A 32 5.69 -3.66 -1.38
N ARG A 33 7.01 -3.60 -1.62
CA ARG A 33 7.60 -4.10 -2.87
C ARG A 33 7.32 -5.58 -3.08
N GLY A 34 7.43 -6.39 -2.03
CA GLY A 34 7.10 -7.82 -2.07
C GLY A 34 5.63 -8.07 -2.41
N VAL A 35 4.70 -7.32 -1.81
CA VAL A 35 3.27 -7.44 -2.07
C VAL A 35 2.94 -6.99 -3.49
N LEU A 36 3.46 -5.87 -3.96
CA LEU A 36 3.24 -5.38 -5.32
C LEU A 36 3.81 -6.35 -6.37
N SER A 37 4.98 -6.92 -6.11
CA SER A 37 5.59 -7.91 -7.01
C SER A 37 4.82 -9.23 -7.07
N ARG A 38 4.12 -9.60 -5.98
CA ARG A 38 3.27 -10.81 -5.94
C ARG A 38 1.85 -10.56 -6.45
N ASN A 39 1.42 -9.30 -6.52
CA ASN A 39 0.07 -8.89 -6.89
C ASN A 39 0.13 -7.81 -7.98
N THR A 40 0.84 -8.10 -9.07
CA THR A 40 1.06 -7.17 -10.18
C THR A 40 -0.23 -6.69 -10.82
N ASP A 41 -1.25 -7.54 -10.89
CA ASP A 41 -2.55 -7.19 -11.48
C ASP A 41 -3.28 -6.16 -10.63
N ALA A 42 -3.30 -6.36 -9.31
CA ALA A 42 -3.85 -5.39 -8.37
C ALA A 42 -3.05 -4.08 -8.38
N ALA A 43 -1.72 -4.14 -8.55
CA ALA A 43 -0.89 -2.94 -8.70
C ALA A 43 -1.23 -2.16 -9.98
N GLN A 44 -1.48 -2.85 -11.10
CA GLN A 44 -1.93 -2.24 -12.34
C GLN A 44 -3.34 -1.64 -12.20
N ASP A 45 -4.26 -2.36 -11.57
CA ASP A 45 -5.62 -1.88 -11.35
C ASP A 45 -5.66 -0.67 -10.41
N TYR A 46 -4.79 -0.64 -9.39
CA TYR A 46 -4.59 0.57 -8.59
C TYR A 46 -4.10 1.73 -9.44
N LYS A 47 -3.13 1.50 -10.34
CA LYS A 47 -2.63 2.53 -11.28
C LYS A 47 -3.72 3.05 -12.22
N LYS A 48 -4.74 2.23 -12.52
CA LYS A 48 -5.94 2.62 -13.27
C LYS A 48 -7.01 3.33 -12.42
N GLY A 49 -6.77 3.52 -11.12
CA GLY A 49 -7.69 4.21 -10.21
C GLY A 49 -8.69 3.30 -9.49
N SER A 50 -8.49 1.97 -9.51
CA SER A 50 -9.41 1.04 -8.84
C SER A 50 -9.30 1.12 -7.32
N ALA A 51 -10.34 1.62 -6.67
CA ALA A 51 -10.44 1.65 -5.20
C ALA A 51 -10.46 0.23 -4.59
N LYS A 52 -10.98 -0.76 -5.32
CA LYS A 52 -11.00 -2.17 -4.88
C LYS A 52 -9.60 -2.75 -4.79
N ALA A 53 -8.71 -2.35 -5.70
CA ALA A 53 -7.33 -2.79 -5.71
C ALA A 53 -6.54 -2.25 -4.50
N ILE A 54 -6.82 -1.01 -4.06
CA ILE A 54 -6.22 -0.44 -2.84
C ILE A 54 -6.56 -1.28 -1.62
N GLY A 55 -7.85 -1.58 -1.41
CA GLY A 55 -8.30 -2.36 -0.26
C GLY A 55 -7.68 -3.76 -0.23
N PHE A 56 -7.56 -4.41 -1.39
CA PHE A 56 -6.91 -5.70 -1.53
C PHE A 56 -5.41 -5.63 -1.19
N LEU A 57 -4.68 -4.68 -1.79
CA LEU A 57 -3.26 -4.49 -1.53
C LEU A 57 -2.98 -4.16 -0.06
N MET A 58 -3.82 -3.34 0.57
CA MET A 58 -3.74 -3.08 2.01
C MET A 58 -3.93 -4.35 2.84
N GLY A 59 -4.95 -5.16 2.53
CA GLY A 59 -5.15 -6.44 3.22
C GLY A 59 -3.94 -7.37 3.10
N GLN A 60 -3.29 -7.40 1.93
CA GLN A 60 -2.07 -8.18 1.72
C GLN A 60 -0.86 -7.61 2.47
N ILE A 61 -0.72 -6.29 2.53
CA ILE A 61 0.35 -5.64 3.28
C ILE A 61 0.19 -5.89 4.78
N MET A 62 -1.03 -5.80 5.33
CA MET A 62 -1.31 -6.15 6.73
C MET A 62 -1.01 -7.62 7.06
N LYS A 63 -1.34 -8.54 6.14
CA LYS A 63 -0.98 -9.96 6.29
C LYS A 63 0.53 -10.17 6.27
N ALA A 64 1.24 -9.47 5.38
CA ALA A 64 2.68 -9.60 5.23
C ALA A 64 3.48 -8.90 6.33
N SER A 65 2.97 -7.79 6.88
CA SER A 65 3.52 -7.12 8.07
C SER A 65 3.14 -7.84 9.37
N ARG A 66 2.18 -8.77 9.29
CA ARG A 66 1.79 -9.68 10.36
C ARG A 66 1.32 -8.92 11.63
N GLY A 67 0.23 -8.15 11.50
CA GLY A 67 -0.53 -7.58 12.63
C GLY A 67 0.25 -6.63 13.51
#